data_AF-A0AAP2RJ01-F1
#
_entry.id   AF-A0AAP2RJ01-F1
#
_cell.length_a   1.000
_cell.length_b   1.000
_cell.length_c   1.000
_cell.angle_alpha   90.00
_cell.angle_beta   90.00
_cell.angle_gamma   90.00
#
_symmetry.space_group_name_H-M   'P 1'
#
loop_
_entity.id
_entity.type
_entity.pdbx_description
1 polymer ?
#
loop_
_entity_poly.entity_id
_entity_poly.type
_entity_poly.pdbx_seq_one_letter_code
_entity_poly.pdbx_strand_id
1 'polypeptide(L)'
;MKKGMKYYGLIWLTAVAAFHAIVFLLPDSVTGAARSAGAFWSGYAGIMAAFTGQAVCSYLFFRETTPKGRFLNIPLVTLSYSGLLAVLIAGSLCMTVPFIPDWLGAVAAILILVFSAVAVIKSKAAAHIVNTGDKKIESRTSFMKLFVSQLSSLLDAAKSTPVYEPIQKLYEAARYSDPVSAVSLSDIESRMTSELNALSASINTEDFESARRISGELLLLIKKRAADCKRFK
;
A
#
# COMPACT_ATOMS: atom_id res chain seq x y z
N MET A 1 13.74 6.85 -12.78
CA MET A 1 13.49 7.43 -11.42
C MET A 1 12.29 8.36 -11.47
N LYS A 2 11.24 8.13 -10.64
CA LYS A 2 10.08 9.04 -10.56
C LYS A 2 10.55 10.47 -10.24
N LYS A 3 9.95 11.50 -10.86
CA LYS A 3 10.35 12.91 -10.69
C LYS A 3 10.48 13.31 -9.21
N GLY A 4 9.54 12.88 -8.35
CA GLY A 4 9.58 13.16 -6.91
C GLY A 4 10.82 12.61 -6.19
N MET A 5 11.30 11.41 -6.55
CA MET A 5 12.51 10.83 -5.95
C MET A 5 13.78 11.60 -6.32
N LYS A 6 13.83 12.21 -7.52
CA LYS A 6 14.96 13.05 -7.93
C LYS A 6 15.06 14.31 -7.08
N TYR A 7 13.94 15.03 -6.92
CA TYR A 7 13.89 16.24 -6.07
C TYR A 7 14.17 15.90 -4.61
N TYR A 8 13.59 14.81 -4.12
CA TYR A 8 13.82 14.39 -2.74
C TYR A 8 15.28 13.99 -2.51
N GLY A 9 15.88 13.22 -3.41
CA GLY A 9 17.31 12.87 -3.35
C GLY A 9 18.22 14.11 -3.38
N LEU A 10 17.88 15.12 -4.21
CA LEU A 10 18.61 16.37 -4.26
C LEU A 10 18.50 17.13 -2.92
N ILE A 11 17.31 17.22 -2.33
CA ILE A 11 17.10 17.86 -1.02
C ILE A 11 17.95 17.20 0.06
N TRP A 12 17.99 15.87 0.12
CA TRP A 12 18.82 15.18 1.12
C TRP A 12 20.31 15.31 0.86
N LEU A 13 20.73 15.27 -0.40
CA LEU A 13 22.12 15.53 -0.75
C LEU A 13 22.54 16.93 -0.31
N THR A 14 21.70 17.94 -0.54
CA THR A 14 21.96 19.31 -0.06
C THR A 14 21.96 19.42 1.46
N ALA A 15 21.07 18.70 2.17
CA ALA A 15 21.04 18.70 3.63
C ALA A 15 22.29 18.05 4.24
N VAL A 16 22.74 16.92 3.69
CA VAL A 16 23.98 16.25 4.12
C VAL A 16 25.19 17.13 3.83
N ALA A 17 25.25 17.76 2.65
CA ALA A 17 26.34 18.69 2.30
C ALA A 17 26.38 19.91 3.24
N ALA A 18 25.21 20.49 3.57
CA ALA A 18 25.11 21.57 4.53
C ALA A 18 25.57 21.14 5.93
N PHE A 19 25.16 19.95 6.39
CA PHE A 19 25.63 19.40 7.67
C PHE A 19 27.15 19.24 7.71
N HIS A 20 27.76 18.67 6.66
CA HIS A 20 29.22 18.56 6.56
C HIS A 20 29.88 19.94 6.60
N ALA A 21 29.39 20.89 5.81
CA ALA A 21 29.92 22.25 5.78
C ALA A 21 29.88 22.90 7.18
N ILE A 22 28.75 22.79 7.89
CA ILE A 22 28.60 23.34 9.25
C ILE A 22 29.59 22.69 10.21
N VAL A 23 29.69 21.35 10.20
CA VAL A 23 30.56 20.61 11.14
C VAL A 23 32.05 20.88 10.91
N PHE A 24 32.47 21.05 9.66
CA PHE A 24 33.90 21.17 9.30
C PHE A 24 34.38 22.61 9.08
N LEU A 25 33.51 23.56 8.72
CA LEU A 25 33.90 24.97 8.55
C LEU A 25 33.91 25.77 9.87
N LEU A 26 33.10 25.38 10.86
CA LEU A 26 33.06 26.09 12.14
C LEU A 26 34.32 25.81 12.96
N PRO A 27 35.05 26.83 13.45
CA PRO A 27 36.23 26.61 14.29
C PRO A 27 35.88 25.89 15.60
N ASP A 28 36.80 25.08 16.12
CA ASP A 28 36.61 24.38 17.41
C ASP A 28 36.38 25.37 18.57
N SER A 29 36.94 26.58 18.47
CA SER A 29 36.71 27.67 19.42
C SER A 29 35.27 28.19 19.45
N VAL A 30 34.49 27.96 18.40
CA VAL A 30 33.09 28.37 18.28
C VAL A 30 32.14 27.25 18.66
N THR A 31 32.48 26.00 18.32
CA THR A 31 31.62 24.84 18.57
C THR A 31 31.81 24.22 19.95
N GLY A 32 32.94 24.49 20.61
CA GLY A 32 33.35 23.78 21.84
C GLY A 32 33.63 22.29 21.59
N ALA A 33 33.59 21.85 20.33
CA ALA A 33 33.73 20.46 19.93
C ALA A 33 35.21 20.17 19.65
N ALA A 34 35.87 19.46 20.57
CA ALA A 34 37.21 18.97 20.32
C ALA A 34 37.12 17.83 19.29
N ARG A 35 37.48 18.08 18.03
CA ARG A 35 37.46 17.08 16.94
C ARG A 35 38.37 15.87 17.18
N SER A 36 39.31 16.00 18.12
CA SER A 36 40.17 14.92 18.61
C SER A 36 39.47 13.99 19.61
N ALA A 37 38.30 14.35 20.14
CA ALA A 37 37.55 13.54 21.11
C ALA A 37 36.74 12.43 20.41
N GLY A 38 36.65 11.25 21.03
CA GLY A 38 35.87 10.13 20.50
C GLY A 38 34.36 10.43 20.45
N ALA A 39 33.84 11.22 21.38
CA ALA A 39 32.43 11.65 21.43
C ALA A 39 32.01 12.44 20.18
N PHE A 40 32.92 13.20 19.58
CA PHE A 40 32.66 13.91 18.33
C PHE A 40 32.33 12.93 17.20
N TRP A 41 33.16 11.90 17.03
CA TRP A 41 33.00 10.91 15.96
C TRP A 41 31.80 9.99 16.19
N SER A 42 31.47 9.65 17.44
CA SER A 42 30.29 8.84 17.75
C SER A 42 28.98 9.60 17.45
N GLY A 43 28.90 10.88 17.82
CA GLY A 43 27.77 11.76 17.48
C GLY A 43 27.63 11.96 15.97
N TYR A 44 28.74 12.26 15.29
CA TYR A 44 28.78 12.41 13.84
C TYR A 44 28.34 11.12 13.11
N ALA A 45 28.87 9.97 13.50
CA ALA A 45 28.51 8.68 12.90
C ALA A 45 27.03 8.35 13.12
N GLY A 46 26.49 8.64 14.31
CA GLY A 46 25.06 8.48 14.60
C GLY A 46 24.17 9.32 13.69
N ILE A 47 24.52 10.61 13.50
CA ILE A 47 23.81 11.53 12.61
C ILE A 47 23.89 11.04 11.14
N MET A 48 25.06 10.61 10.69
CA MET A 48 25.22 10.07 9.34
C MET A 48 24.43 8.78 9.11
N ALA A 49 24.37 7.90 10.12
CA ALA A 49 23.50 6.73 10.09
C ALA A 49 22.02 7.11 10.00
N ALA A 50 21.58 8.14 10.75
CA ALA A 50 20.22 8.65 10.69
C ALA A 50 19.87 9.24 9.31
N PHE A 51 20.77 10.04 8.71
CA PHE A 51 20.59 10.56 7.34
C PHE A 51 20.44 9.43 6.32
N THR A 52 21.26 8.39 6.45
CA THR A 52 21.20 7.21 5.57
C THR A 52 19.89 6.46 5.76
N GLY A 53 19.47 6.24 7.01
CA GLY A 53 18.17 5.62 7.34
C GLY A 53 16.99 6.40 6.77
N GLN A 54 17.00 7.73 6.87
CA GLN A 54 15.99 8.60 6.29
C GLN A 54 15.95 8.48 4.76
N ALA A 55 17.11 8.47 4.09
CA ALA A 55 17.17 8.30 2.64
C ALA A 55 16.57 6.96 2.20
N VAL A 56 16.85 5.87 2.93
CA VAL A 56 16.25 4.54 2.70
C VAL A 56 14.74 4.56 2.90
N CYS A 57 14.26 5.14 4.01
CA CYS A 57 12.83 5.22 4.30
C CYS A 57 12.06 5.95 3.19
N SER A 58 12.64 7.03 2.69
CA SER A 58 12.02 7.79 1.63
C SER A 58 12.12 7.11 0.27
N TYR A 59 13.20 6.40 -0.01
CA TYR A 59 13.25 5.51 -1.18
C TYR A 59 12.10 4.49 -1.15
N LEU A 60 11.86 3.86 0.00
CA LEU A 60 10.76 2.91 0.18
C LEU A 60 9.39 3.58 -0.07
N PHE A 61 9.18 4.80 0.45
CA PHE A 61 7.96 5.58 0.21
C PHE A 61 7.76 5.92 -1.27
N PHE A 62 8.78 6.41 -1.97
CA PHE A 62 8.66 6.79 -3.39
C PHE A 62 8.63 5.60 -4.33
N ARG A 63 9.09 4.42 -3.90
CA ARG A 63 8.99 3.19 -4.69
C ARG A 63 7.53 2.78 -4.92
N GLU A 64 6.64 3.01 -3.94
CA GLU A 64 5.21 2.72 -4.07
C GLU A 64 4.57 3.41 -5.28
N THR A 65 3.95 2.62 -6.16
CA THR A 65 3.35 3.10 -7.43
C THR A 65 1.92 3.58 -7.24
N THR A 66 1.18 2.98 -6.30
CA THR A 66 -0.22 3.31 -6.08
C THR A 66 -0.38 4.49 -5.11
N PRO A 67 -1.37 5.38 -5.31
CA PRO A 67 -1.67 6.46 -4.36
C PRO A 67 -1.98 5.95 -2.96
N LYS A 68 -2.77 4.87 -2.85
CA LYS A 68 -3.10 4.21 -1.58
C LYS A 68 -1.86 3.63 -0.88
N GLY A 69 -0.97 2.96 -1.64
CA GLY A 69 0.29 2.45 -1.11
C GLY A 69 1.19 3.56 -0.56
N ARG A 70 1.26 4.70 -1.26
CA ARG A 70 1.96 5.89 -0.74
C ARG A 70 1.30 6.45 0.52
N PHE A 71 -0.02 6.60 0.53
CA PHE A 71 -0.75 7.09 1.71
C PHE A 71 -0.48 6.26 2.97
N LEU A 72 -0.52 4.92 2.85
CA LEU A 72 -0.23 4.01 3.95
C LEU A 72 1.23 4.12 4.46
N ASN A 73 2.16 4.56 3.62
CA ASN A 73 3.56 4.77 3.98
C ASN A 73 3.88 6.21 4.41
N ILE A 74 2.90 7.12 4.55
CA ILE A 74 3.14 8.46 5.12
C ILE A 74 3.71 8.37 6.55
N PRO A 75 3.13 7.56 7.47
CA PRO A 75 3.66 7.45 8.84
C PRO A 75 5.11 6.92 8.88
N LEU A 76 5.51 6.10 7.92
CA LEU A 76 6.88 5.59 7.79
C LEU A 76 7.88 6.75 7.61
N VAL A 77 7.57 7.72 6.74
CA VAL A 77 8.46 8.87 6.50
C VAL A 77 8.41 9.85 7.67
N THR A 78 7.24 10.08 8.26
CA THR A 78 7.09 10.96 9.42
C THR A 78 7.88 10.46 10.63
N LEU A 79 7.78 9.15 10.95
CA LEU A 79 8.51 8.53 12.05
C LEU A 79 10.02 8.55 11.82
N SER A 80 10.45 8.26 10.59
CA SER A 80 11.85 8.35 10.21
C SER A 80 12.40 9.79 10.37
N TYR A 81 11.62 10.80 9.97
CA TYR A 81 12.02 12.21 10.10
C TYR A 81 12.11 12.64 11.56
N SER A 82 11.16 12.22 12.42
CA SER A 82 11.27 12.48 13.87
C SER A 82 12.49 11.79 14.50
N GLY A 83 12.82 10.58 14.06
CA GLY A 83 14.00 9.87 14.51
C GLY A 83 15.29 10.58 14.10
N LEU A 84 15.35 11.08 12.86
CA LEU A 84 16.47 11.90 12.39
C LEU A 84 16.63 13.16 13.24
N LEU A 85 15.54 13.89 13.52
CA LEU A 85 15.60 15.09 14.35
C LEU A 85 16.10 14.78 15.77
N ALA A 86 15.64 13.68 16.37
CA ALA A 86 16.10 13.25 17.69
C ALA A 86 17.61 12.91 17.70
N VAL A 87 18.10 12.19 16.68
CA VAL A 87 19.53 11.86 16.56
C VAL A 87 20.36 13.09 16.21
N LEU A 88 19.83 14.04 15.43
CA LEU A 88 20.49 15.32 15.16
C LEU A 88 20.71 16.11 16.45
N ILE A 89 19.68 16.24 17.30
CA ILE A 89 19.79 16.95 18.58
C ILE A 89 20.74 16.22 19.52
N ALA A 90 20.54 14.91 19.73
CA ALA A 90 21.36 14.12 20.64
C ALA A 90 22.83 14.02 20.18
N GLY A 91 23.06 13.80 18.88
CA GLY A 91 24.39 13.72 18.30
C GLY A 91 25.12 15.06 18.37
N SER A 92 24.44 16.18 18.08
CA SER A 92 25.03 17.51 18.21
C SER A 92 25.42 17.81 19.66
N LEU A 93 24.57 17.46 20.63
CA LEU A 93 24.87 17.63 22.06
C LEU A 93 26.09 16.80 22.47
N CYS A 94 26.22 15.56 21.98
CA CYS A 94 27.40 14.73 22.23
C CYS A 94 28.67 15.31 21.62
N MET A 95 28.58 16.03 20.50
CA MET A 95 29.72 16.66 19.85
C MET A 95 30.21 17.92 20.58
N THR A 96 29.31 18.68 21.22
CA THR A 96 29.65 19.99 21.82
C THR A 96 29.92 19.96 23.31
N VAL A 97 29.50 18.91 24.04
CA VAL A 97 29.65 18.85 25.50
C VAL A 97 30.90 18.03 25.88
N PRO A 98 31.97 18.66 26.40
CA PRO A 98 33.25 18.01 26.65
C PRO A 98 33.25 17.03 27.84
N PHE A 99 32.22 17.05 28.68
CA PHE A 99 32.12 16.22 29.89
C PHE A 99 31.40 14.88 29.67
N ILE A 100 30.87 14.62 28.47
CA ILE A 100 30.16 13.38 28.16
C ILE A 100 31.19 12.31 27.79
N PRO A 101 31.22 11.14 28.48
CA PRO A 101 32.06 10.03 28.08
C PRO A 101 31.69 9.52 26.69
N ASP A 102 32.70 9.22 25.86
CA ASP A 102 32.53 8.79 24.47
C ASP A 102 31.55 7.63 24.29
N TRP A 103 31.58 6.65 25.20
CA TRP A 103 30.72 5.47 25.17
C TRP A 103 29.24 5.81 25.41
N LEU A 104 28.95 6.83 26.22
CA LEU A 104 27.59 7.20 26.58
C LEU A 104 26.85 7.81 25.38
N GLY A 105 27.53 8.68 24.63
CA GLY A 105 26.99 9.25 23.40
C GLY A 105 26.72 8.19 22.32
N ALA A 106 27.64 7.23 22.17
CA ALA A 106 27.47 6.11 21.25
C ALA A 106 26.26 5.23 21.63
N VAL A 107 26.13 4.86 22.91
CA VAL A 107 25.00 4.06 23.42
C VAL A 107 23.68 4.81 23.22
N ALA A 108 23.62 6.10 23.55
CA ALA A 108 22.42 6.90 23.36
C ALA A 108 22.00 6.98 21.88
N ALA A 109 22.96 7.25 20.98
CA ALA A 109 22.68 7.29 19.54
C ALA A 109 22.16 5.95 19.01
N ILE A 110 22.76 4.83 19.44
CA ILE A 110 22.31 3.47 19.07
C ILE A 110 20.88 3.23 19.56
N LEU A 111 20.56 3.57 20.81
CA LEU A 111 19.22 3.37 21.36
C LEU A 111 18.15 4.15 20.60
N ILE A 112 18.42 5.42 20.28
CA ILE A 112 17.49 6.26 19.51
C ILE A 112 17.30 5.70 18.09
N LEU A 113 18.40 5.28 17.43
CA LEU A 113 18.35 4.68 16.11
C LEU A 113 17.57 3.36 16.10
N VAL A 114 17.80 2.49 17.07
CA VAL A 114 17.10 1.21 17.20
C VAL A 114 15.61 1.43 17.45
N PHE A 115 15.25 2.33 18.36
CA PHE A 115 13.85 2.63 18.64
C PHE A 115 13.14 3.21 17.40
N SER A 116 13.80 4.15 16.71
CA SER A 116 13.30 4.74 15.47
C SER A 116 13.12 3.69 14.37
N ALA A 117 14.09 2.78 14.22
CA ALA A 117 14.02 1.68 13.26
C ALA A 117 12.86 0.73 13.56
N VAL A 118 12.64 0.36 14.83
CA VAL A 118 11.50 -0.47 15.23
C VAL A 118 10.17 0.21 14.91
N ALA A 119 10.04 1.51 15.18
CA ALA A 119 8.83 2.27 14.86
C ALA A 119 8.56 2.30 13.34
N VAL A 120 9.60 2.53 12.54
CA VAL A 120 9.55 2.50 11.07
C VAL A 120 9.15 1.11 10.56
N ILE A 121 9.74 0.04 11.09
CA ILE A 121 9.43 -1.35 10.70
C ILE A 121 7.97 -1.67 11.00
N LYS A 122 7.46 -1.31 12.18
CA LYS A 122 6.06 -1.50 12.55
C LYS A 122 5.12 -0.76 11.60
N SER A 123 5.41 0.49 11.29
CA SER A 123 4.63 1.28 10.34
C SER A 123 4.60 0.62 8.95
N LYS A 124 5.76 0.17 8.46
CA LYS A 124 5.86 -0.54 7.18
C LYS A 124 5.07 -1.85 7.18
N ALA A 125 5.14 -2.63 8.26
CA ALA A 125 4.41 -3.88 8.40
C ALA A 125 2.90 -3.64 8.37
N ALA A 126 2.40 -2.61 9.08
CA ALA A 126 0.99 -2.24 9.04
C ALA A 126 0.53 -1.88 7.62
N ALA A 127 1.30 -1.05 6.90
CA ALA A 127 1.03 -0.69 5.52
C ALA A 127 0.99 -1.92 4.59
N HIS A 128 1.93 -2.85 4.77
CA HIS A 128 2.00 -4.09 3.99
C HIS A 128 0.80 -5.01 4.25
N ILE A 129 0.38 -5.17 5.51
CA ILE A 129 -0.75 -6.01 5.89
C ILE A 129 -2.04 -5.49 5.25
N VAL A 130 -2.29 -4.18 5.32
CA VAL A 130 -3.49 -3.56 4.73
C VAL A 130 -3.48 -3.75 3.22
N ASN A 131 -2.39 -3.41 2.54
CA ASN A 131 -2.30 -3.52 1.08
C ASN A 131 -2.44 -4.98 0.59
N THR A 132 -1.88 -5.93 1.33
CA THR A 132 -2.01 -7.37 1.00
C THR A 132 -3.43 -7.87 1.26
N GLY A 133 -4.06 -7.43 2.36
CA GLY A 133 -5.45 -7.72 2.67
C GLY A 133 -6.39 -7.20 1.57
N ASP A 134 -6.20 -5.95 1.16
CA ASP A 134 -6.97 -5.34 0.08
C ASP A 134 -6.83 -6.10 -1.24
N LYS A 135 -5.60 -6.42 -1.66
CA LYS A 135 -5.36 -7.21 -2.88
C LYS A 135 -6.01 -8.60 -2.80
N LYS A 136 -6.02 -9.21 -1.63
CA LYS A 136 -6.69 -10.50 -1.40
C LYS A 136 -8.21 -10.39 -1.47
N ILE A 137 -8.78 -9.31 -0.92
CA ILE A 137 -10.22 -9.04 -1.02
C ILE A 137 -10.59 -8.73 -2.47
N GLU A 138 -9.79 -7.91 -3.17
CA GLU A 138 -10.00 -7.57 -4.57
C GLU A 138 -9.95 -8.82 -5.45
N SER A 139 -8.90 -9.64 -5.34
CA SER A 139 -8.80 -10.88 -6.13
C SER A 139 -9.98 -11.82 -5.87
N ARG A 140 -10.45 -11.92 -4.63
CA ARG A 140 -11.61 -12.73 -4.26
C ARG A 140 -12.95 -12.10 -4.61
N THR A 141 -13.06 -10.80 -4.89
CA THR A 141 -14.36 -10.14 -5.16
C THR A 141 -14.51 -9.62 -6.58
N SER A 142 -13.42 -9.58 -7.34
CA SER A 142 -13.36 -9.03 -8.70
C SER A 142 -14.34 -9.72 -9.65
N PHE A 143 -14.41 -11.05 -9.63
CA PHE A 143 -15.34 -11.82 -10.48
C PHE A 143 -16.78 -11.33 -10.32
N MET A 144 -17.32 -11.36 -9.10
CA MET A 144 -18.72 -11.00 -8.88
C MET A 144 -19.00 -9.52 -9.18
N LYS A 145 -18.05 -8.63 -8.87
CA LYS A 145 -18.17 -7.20 -9.21
C LYS A 145 -18.27 -6.99 -10.72
N LEU A 146 -17.42 -7.66 -11.51
CA LEU A 146 -17.45 -7.60 -12.97
C LEU A 146 -18.74 -8.23 -13.52
N PHE A 147 -19.13 -9.39 -13.00
CA PHE A 147 -20.35 -10.09 -13.38
C PHE A 147 -21.62 -9.25 -13.16
N VAL A 148 -21.77 -8.65 -11.96
CA VAL A 148 -22.88 -7.74 -11.64
C VAL A 148 -22.84 -6.48 -12.52
N SER A 149 -21.65 -5.93 -12.79
CA SER A 149 -21.50 -4.78 -13.68
C SER A 149 -21.99 -5.09 -15.10
N GLN A 150 -21.62 -6.25 -15.65
CA GLN A 150 -22.04 -6.67 -16.99
C GLN A 150 -23.55 -6.95 -17.04
N LEU A 151 -24.12 -7.60 -16.02
CA LEU A 151 -25.57 -7.77 -15.91
C LEU A 151 -26.31 -6.43 -15.82
N SER A 152 -25.76 -5.44 -15.13
CA SER A 152 -26.32 -4.08 -15.10
C SER A 152 -26.39 -3.48 -16.50
N SER A 153 -25.31 -3.61 -17.29
CA SER A 153 -25.28 -3.14 -18.67
C SER A 153 -26.29 -3.87 -19.56
N LEU A 154 -26.44 -5.18 -19.39
CA LEU A 154 -27.45 -5.96 -20.11
C LEU A 154 -28.88 -5.59 -19.72
N LEU A 155 -29.13 -5.31 -18.44
CA LEU A 155 -30.43 -4.85 -17.96
C LEU A 155 -30.80 -3.50 -18.58
N ASP A 156 -29.84 -2.59 -18.67
CA ASP A 156 -30.03 -1.30 -19.34
C ASP A 156 -30.36 -1.45 -20.83
N ALA A 157 -29.69 -2.38 -21.53
CA ALA A 157 -29.97 -2.70 -22.93
C ALA A 157 -31.36 -3.35 -23.12
N ALA A 158 -31.84 -4.11 -22.13
CA ALA A 158 -33.08 -4.87 -22.22
C ALA A 158 -34.36 -4.08 -21.87
N LYS A 159 -34.30 -2.80 -21.47
CA LYS A 159 -35.43 -2.00 -20.92
C LYS A 159 -36.73 -2.02 -21.73
N SER A 160 -36.66 -2.18 -23.05
CA SER A 160 -37.84 -2.19 -23.94
C SER A 160 -38.07 -3.55 -24.60
N THR A 161 -37.46 -4.61 -24.06
CA THR A 161 -37.49 -5.96 -24.63
C THR A 161 -38.31 -6.91 -23.75
N PRO A 162 -38.85 -8.02 -24.30
CA PRO A 162 -39.61 -9.01 -23.53
C PRO A 162 -38.75 -9.84 -22.55
N VAL A 163 -37.43 -9.60 -22.49
CA VAL A 163 -36.47 -10.26 -21.59
C VAL A 163 -36.01 -9.38 -20.43
N TYR A 164 -36.55 -8.17 -20.30
CA TYR A 164 -36.26 -7.26 -19.18
C TYR A 164 -36.45 -7.92 -17.81
N GLU A 165 -37.64 -8.46 -17.54
CA GLU A 165 -38.00 -9.12 -16.28
C GLU A 165 -37.07 -10.30 -15.90
N PRO A 166 -36.79 -11.26 -16.81
CA PRO A 166 -35.77 -12.30 -16.57
C PRO A 166 -34.38 -11.75 -16.19
N ILE A 167 -33.91 -10.72 -16.88
CA ILE A 167 -32.58 -10.14 -16.64
C ILE A 167 -32.56 -9.34 -15.33
N GLN A 168 -33.66 -8.66 -14.98
CA GLN A 168 -33.79 -7.98 -13.69
C GLN A 168 -33.64 -8.98 -12.54
N LYS A 169 -34.31 -10.13 -12.62
CA LYS A 169 -34.20 -11.19 -11.61
C LYS A 169 -32.76 -11.74 -11.48
N LEU A 170 -32.05 -11.88 -12.59
CA LEU A 170 -30.64 -12.27 -12.59
C LEU A 170 -29.77 -11.22 -11.90
N TYR A 171 -29.95 -9.96 -12.28
CA TYR A 171 -29.21 -8.83 -11.73
C TYR A 171 -29.39 -8.75 -10.20
N GLU A 172 -30.63 -8.83 -9.71
CA GLU A 172 -30.92 -8.83 -8.29
C GLU A 172 -30.30 -10.04 -7.57
N ALA A 173 -30.44 -11.25 -8.14
CA ALA A 173 -29.85 -12.46 -7.57
C ALA A 173 -28.32 -12.38 -7.47
N ALA A 174 -27.66 -11.81 -8.48
CA ALA A 174 -26.21 -11.62 -8.50
C ALA A 174 -25.78 -10.51 -7.52
N ARG A 175 -26.49 -9.38 -7.52
CA ARG A 175 -26.21 -8.20 -6.67
C ARG A 175 -26.28 -8.51 -5.19
N TYR A 176 -27.21 -9.37 -4.78
CA TYR A 176 -27.38 -9.79 -3.38
C TYR A 176 -26.64 -11.10 -3.04
N SER A 177 -25.83 -11.62 -3.97
CA SER A 177 -24.99 -12.79 -3.72
C SER A 177 -23.73 -12.43 -2.93
N ASP A 178 -23.14 -13.43 -2.26
CA ASP A 178 -21.84 -13.25 -1.62
C ASP A 178 -20.77 -12.99 -2.69
N PRO A 179 -20.06 -11.85 -2.64
CA PRO A 179 -19.09 -11.50 -3.66
C PRO A 179 -17.80 -12.32 -3.59
N VAL A 180 -17.59 -13.11 -2.52
CA VAL A 180 -16.34 -13.86 -2.31
C VAL A 180 -16.26 -15.08 -3.23
N SER A 181 -15.19 -15.14 -3.99
CA SER A 181 -14.78 -16.25 -4.86
C SER A 181 -13.70 -17.09 -4.18
N ALA A 182 -13.61 -18.35 -4.61
CA ALA A 182 -12.64 -19.33 -4.13
C ALA A 182 -12.20 -20.23 -5.28
N VAL A 183 -11.07 -20.92 -5.13
CA VAL A 183 -10.55 -21.85 -6.17
C VAL A 183 -11.56 -22.95 -6.49
N SER A 184 -12.29 -23.45 -5.48
CA SER A 184 -13.37 -24.43 -5.64
C SER A 184 -14.58 -23.92 -6.43
N LEU A 185 -14.74 -22.59 -6.56
CA LEU A 185 -15.81 -21.96 -7.33
C LEU A 185 -15.37 -21.65 -8.77
N SER A 186 -14.11 -21.86 -9.14
CA SER A 186 -13.58 -21.49 -10.46
C SER A 186 -14.35 -22.13 -11.62
N ASP A 187 -14.72 -23.41 -11.49
CA ASP A 187 -15.48 -24.12 -12.53
C ASP A 187 -16.88 -23.54 -12.73
N ILE A 188 -17.59 -23.21 -11.64
CA ILE A 188 -18.94 -22.64 -11.74
C ILE A 188 -18.89 -21.19 -12.22
N GLU A 189 -17.89 -20.43 -11.79
CA GLU A 189 -17.67 -19.05 -12.21
C GLU A 189 -17.30 -18.96 -13.70
N SER A 190 -16.48 -19.89 -14.21
CA SER A 190 -16.18 -20.02 -15.64
C SER A 190 -17.43 -20.31 -16.48
N ARG A 191 -18.28 -21.24 -16.03
CA ARG A 191 -19.58 -21.51 -16.67
C ARG A 191 -20.48 -20.29 -16.65
N MET A 192 -20.59 -19.60 -15.52
CA MET A 192 -21.36 -18.35 -15.42
C MET A 192 -20.87 -17.28 -16.40
N THR A 193 -19.56 -17.12 -16.61
CA THR A 193 -19.02 -16.22 -17.62
C THR A 193 -19.41 -16.64 -19.04
N SER A 194 -19.33 -17.93 -19.35
CA SER A 194 -19.76 -18.45 -20.66
C SER A 194 -21.23 -18.18 -20.93
N GLU A 195 -22.10 -18.47 -19.96
CA GLU A 195 -23.55 -18.22 -20.08
C GLU A 195 -23.88 -16.73 -20.16
N LEU A 196 -23.15 -15.88 -19.44
CA LEU A 196 -23.33 -14.43 -19.53
C LEU A 196 -22.96 -13.87 -20.92
N ASN A 197 -21.88 -14.40 -21.52
CA ASN A 197 -21.49 -14.03 -22.88
C ASN A 197 -22.53 -14.52 -23.90
N ALA A 198 -23.05 -15.73 -23.74
CA ALA A 198 -24.12 -16.26 -24.58
C ALA A 198 -25.41 -15.43 -24.44
N LEU A 199 -25.77 -15.04 -23.21
CA LEU A 199 -26.90 -14.16 -22.93
C LEU A 199 -26.73 -12.81 -23.63
N SER A 200 -25.54 -12.20 -23.52
CA SER A 200 -25.23 -10.94 -24.21
C SER A 200 -25.36 -11.08 -25.72
N ALA A 201 -24.92 -12.19 -26.31
CA ALA A 201 -25.05 -12.44 -27.74
C ALA A 201 -26.52 -12.57 -28.16
N SER A 202 -27.33 -13.36 -27.44
CA SER A 202 -28.75 -13.52 -27.75
C SER A 202 -29.55 -12.22 -27.64
N ILE A 203 -29.22 -11.34 -26.70
CA ILE A 203 -29.84 -10.00 -26.61
C ILE A 203 -29.47 -9.17 -27.84
N ASN A 204 -28.20 -9.18 -28.26
CA ASN A 204 -27.74 -8.41 -29.42
C ASN A 204 -28.32 -8.91 -30.75
N THR A 205 -28.62 -10.21 -30.87
CA THR A 205 -29.26 -10.79 -32.05
C THR A 205 -30.79 -10.83 -31.96
N GLU A 206 -31.38 -10.19 -30.95
CA GLU A 206 -32.83 -10.16 -30.68
C GLU A 206 -33.47 -11.55 -30.56
N ASP A 207 -32.69 -12.58 -30.21
CA ASP A 207 -33.18 -13.94 -29.94
C ASP A 207 -33.67 -14.04 -28.48
N PHE A 208 -34.88 -13.52 -28.26
CA PHE A 208 -35.47 -13.41 -26.94
C PHE A 208 -35.86 -14.75 -26.29
N GLU A 209 -36.14 -15.78 -27.09
CA GLU A 209 -36.42 -17.13 -26.58
C GLU A 209 -35.15 -17.76 -26.00
N SER A 210 -34.04 -17.72 -26.75
CA SER A 210 -32.75 -18.19 -26.24
C SER A 210 -32.30 -17.37 -25.04
N ALA A 211 -32.43 -16.04 -25.07
CA ALA A 211 -32.07 -15.18 -23.94
C ALA A 211 -32.87 -15.52 -22.68
N ARG A 212 -34.16 -15.84 -22.80
CA ARG A 212 -34.99 -16.25 -21.65
C ARG A 212 -34.55 -17.61 -21.09
N ARG A 213 -34.23 -18.58 -21.94
CA ARG A 213 -33.71 -19.89 -21.53
C ARG A 213 -32.37 -19.76 -20.80
N ILE A 214 -31.41 -19.06 -21.40
CA ILE A 214 -30.08 -18.81 -20.83
C ILE A 214 -30.21 -18.06 -19.49
N SER A 215 -31.15 -17.11 -19.41
CA SER A 215 -31.40 -16.41 -18.15
C SER A 215 -31.86 -17.34 -17.01
N GLY A 216 -32.68 -18.34 -17.32
CA GLY A 216 -33.10 -19.35 -16.34
C GLY A 216 -31.94 -20.24 -15.89
N GLU A 217 -31.10 -20.69 -16.82
CA GLU A 217 -29.92 -21.51 -16.55
C GLU A 217 -28.89 -20.76 -15.70
N LEU A 218 -28.62 -19.50 -16.05
CA LEU A 218 -27.70 -18.64 -15.31
C LEU A 218 -28.20 -18.36 -13.89
N LEU A 219 -29.52 -18.22 -13.69
CA LEU A 219 -30.11 -18.05 -12.36
C LEU A 219 -29.89 -19.29 -11.47
N LEU A 220 -29.97 -20.49 -12.05
CA LEU A 220 -29.65 -21.73 -11.35
C LEU A 220 -28.16 -21.80 -10.97
N LEU A 221 -27.26 -21.38 -11.87
CA LEU A 221 -25.83 -21.30 -11.58
C LEU A 221 -25.51 -20.32 -10.45
N ILE A 222 -26.14 -19.14 -10.43
CA ILE A 222 -25.98 -18.16 -9.33
C ILE A 222 -26.43 -18.77 -7.99
N LYS A 223 -27.59 -19.44 -7.97
CA LYS A 223 -28.09 -20.11 -6.76
C LYS A 223 -27.17 -21.23 -6.29
N LYS A 224 -26.67 -22.04 -7.22
CA LYS A 224 -25.72 -23.12 -6.91
C LYS A 224 -24.41 -22.55 -6.35
N ARG A 225 -23.84 -21.52 -6.98
CA ARG A 225 -22.65 -20.82 -6.47
C ARG A 225 -22.90 -20.27 -5.06
N ALA A 226 -24.05 -19.66 -4.81
CA ALA A 226 -24.38 -19.14 -3.48
C ALA A 226 -24.49 -20.25 -2.42
N ALA A 227 -25.01 -21.42 -2.78
CA ALA A 227 -25.05 -22.57 -1.89
C ALA A 227 -23.65 -23.13 -1.62
N ASP A 228 -22.81 -23.25 -2.64
CA ASP A 228 -21.42 -23.70 -2.52
C ASP A 228 -20.59 -22.73 -1.69
N CYS A 229 -20.77 -21.42 -1.88
CA CYS A 229 -20.10 -20.39 -1.10
C CYS A 229 -20.37 -20.50 0.41
N LYS A 230 -21.58 -20.91 0.82
CA LYS A 230 -21.93 -21.12 2.23
C LYS A 230 -21.17 -22.30 2.86
N ARG A 231 -20.76 -23.29 2.07
CA ARG A 231 -20.02 -24.48 2.56
C ARG A 231 -18.57 -24.19 2.91
N PHE A 232 -18.05 -23.03 2.49
CA PHE A 232 -16.66 -22.62 2.67
C PHE A 232 -16.49 -21.47 3.68
N LYS A 233 -17.55 -21.12 4.42
CA LYS A 233 -17.50 -20.21 5.57
C LYS A 233 -17.18 -20.99 6.84
#